data_AF-A0A2V2T2D2-F1
#
_entry.id   AF-A0A2V2T2D2-F1
#
_cell.length_a   1.000
_cell.length_b   1.000
_cell.length_c   1.000
_cell.angle_alpha   90.00
_cell.angle_beta   90.00
_cell.angle_gamma   90.00
#
_symmetry.space_group_name_H-M   'P 1'
#
loop_
_entity.id
_entity.type
_entity.pdbx_description
1 polymer ?
#
loop_
_entity_poly.entity_id
_entity_poly.type
_entity_poly.pdbx_seq_one_letter_code
_entity_poly.pdbx_strand_id
1 'polypeptide(L)'
;MKRSLLTLGLSCLLAMPMAQARSIPDPHQKHAPGNEAEQTPIAQAGYSNATNYQLQCAGCHLSDGAGSKSNDVPRMLGFVGNFLKVDGGRQFLVRVPGMSMSALSDAQLADMLNWLLREDGMAGKSMPADYKPYTAEEVAGIRHETMLNLPGTRAQLIAAMRRQGIAIDDGMGD
;
A
#
# COMPACT_ATOMS: atom_id res chain seq x y z
N MET A 1 -44.93 10.89 -39.06
CA MET A 1 -44.35 10.13 -37.91
C MET A 1 -42.85 10.34 -37.87
N LYS A 2 -42.31 11.32 -37.12
CA LYS A 2 -40.85 11.47 -36.80
C LYS A 2 -40.48 12.68 -35.92
N ARG A 3 -41.41 13.22 -35.12
CA ARG A 3 -41.15 14.40 -34.24
C ARG A 3 -41.34 14.14 -32.73
N SER A 4 -41.79 12.96 -32.33
CA SER A 4 -42.06 12.67 -30.91
C SER A 4 -40.92 12.00 -30.14
N LEU A 5 -39.79 11.68 -30.77
CA LEU A 5 -38.69 10.95 -30.10
C LEU A 5 -37.63 11.84 -29.44
N LEU A 6 -37.76 13.17 -29.48
CA LEU A 6 -36.74 14.08 -28.93
C LEU A 6 -37.09 14.65 -27.54
N THR A 7 -38.30 14.44 -27.02
CA THR A 7 -38.72 15.04 -25.74
C THR A 7 -38.63 14.08 -24.54
N LEU A 8 -38.36 12.79 -24.75
CA LEU A 8 -38.26 11.81 -23.65
C LEU A 8 -36.83 11.59 -23.11
N GLY A 9 -35.82 12.20 -23.72
CA GLY A 9 -34.42 12.08 -23.28
C GLY A 9 -34.02 13.08 -22.20
N LEU A 10 -34.75 14.20 -22.05
CA LEU A 10 -34.35 15.31 -21.18
C LEU A 10 -35.04 15.30 -19.80
N SER A 11 -36.08 14.49 -19.61
CA SER A 11 -36.85 14.42 -18.34
C SER A 11 -36.25 13.45 -17.31
N CYS A 12 -35.31 12.58 -17.68
CA CYS A 12 -34.64 11.67 -16.73
C CYS A 12 -33.47 12.30 -15.97
N LEU A 13 -33.07 13.55 -16.27
CA LEU A 13 -31.95 14.22 -15.57
C LEU A 13 -32.37 15.06 -14.35
N LEU A 14 -33.68 15.26 -14.12
CA LEU A 14 -34.19 16.15 -13.06
C LEU A 14 -34.88 15.41 -11.90
N ALA A 15 -34.92 14.08 -11.92
CA ALA A 15 -35.52 13.25 -10.87
C ALA A 15 -34.48 12.45 -10.08
N MET A 16 -33.21 12.88 -10.07
CA MET A 16 -32.25 12.35 -9.10
C MET A 16 -32.63 12.93 -7.72
N PRO A 17 -33.05 12.09 -6.75
CA PRO A 17 -33.24 12.58 -5.40
C PRO A 17 -31.89 13.10 -4.90
N MET A 18 -31.85 14.35 -4.41
CA MET A 18 -30.68 14.92 -3.71
C MET A 18 -30.32 14.16 -2.40
N ALA A 19 -30.86 12.96 -2.21
CA ALA A 19 -30.72 12.15 -1.01
C ALA A 19 -29.45 11.30 -0.98
N GLN A 20 -28.66 11.17 -2.07
CA GLN A 20 -27.53 10.23 -2.11
C GLN A 20 -26.29 10.79 -2.84
N ALA A 21 -25.94 12.04 -2.59
CA ALA A 21 -24.60 12.55 -2.87
C ALA A 21 -24.11 13.39 -1.68
N ARG A 22 -24.02 12.76 -0.50
CA ARG A 22 -23.41 13.39 0.68
C ARG A 22 -21.89 13.24 0.61
N SER A 23 -21.26 13.91 -0.35
CA SER A 23 -19.81 14.13 -0.36
C SER A 23 -19.41 15.33 0.50
N ILE A 24 -20.39 16.14 0.94
CA ILE A 24 -20.17 17.28 1.83
C ILE A 24 -20.31 16.81 3.28
N PRO A 25 -19.27 16.94 4.13
CA PRO A 25 -19.36 16.61 5.55
C PRO A 25 -20.44 17.46 6.22
N ASP A 26 -21.44 16.80 6.82
CA ASP A 26 -22.44 17.45 7.66
C ASP A 26 -21.90 17.48 9.11
N PRO A 27 -21.68 18.66 9.72
CA PRO A 27 -21.17 18.77 11.08
C PRO A 27 -22.12 18.16 12.14
N HIS A 28 -23.36 17.83 11.76
CA HIS A 28 -24.32 17.11 12.59
C HIS A 28 -24.49 15.63 12.20
N GLN A 29 -23.65 15.11 11.29
CA GLN A 29 -23.65 13.70 10.93
C GLN A 29 -23.31 12.85 12.16
N LYS A 30 -24.25 11.97 12.52
CA LYS A 30 -24.04 10.94 13.54
C LYS A 30 -23.42 9.70 12.90
N HIS A 31 -22.77 8.89 13.73
CA HIS A 31 -22.29 7.57 13.34
C HIS A 31 -23.44 6.74 12.74
N ALA A 32 -23.11 5.87 11.78
CA ALA A 32 -24.06 4.88 11.30
C ALA A 32 -24.47 3.96 12.47
N PRO A 33 -25.73 3.47 12.51
CA PRO A 33 -26.15 2.54 13.55
C PRO A 33 -25.19 1.35 13.67
N GLY A 34 -24.67 1.09 14.87
CA GLY A 34 -23.65 0.07 15.14
C GLY A 34 -22.19 0.57 15.17
N ASN A 35 -21.93 1.82 14.79
CA ASN A 35 -20.59 2.45 14.80
C ASN A 35 -20.49 3.57 15.85
N GLU A 36 -21.34 3.57 16.87
CA GLU A 36 -21.40 4.62 17.89
C GLU A 36 -20.22 4.57 18.86
N ALA A 37 -19.60 3.40 19.02
CA ALA A 37 -18.40 3.23 19.84
C ALA A 37 -17.15 3.64 19.05
N GLU A 38 -16.17 4.18 19.78
CA GLU A 38 -14.84 4.45 19.23
C GLU A 38 -14.23 3.15 18.70
N GLN A 39 -13.65 3.22 17.50
CA GLN A 39 -13.07 2.05 16.86
C GLN A 39 -11.73 1.72 17.53
N THR A 40 -11.49 0.43 17.80
CA THR A 40 -10.20 -0.03 18.32
C THR A 40 -9.09 0.34 17.32
N PRO A 41 -8.01 1.00 17.76
CA PRO A 41 -6.87 1.29 16.88
C PRO A 41 -6.31 0.00 16.27
N ILE A 42 -5.88 0.05 15.00
CA ILE A 42 -5.36 -1.12 14.27
C ILE A 42 -4.20 -1.78 15.04
N ALA A 43 -3.32 -0.98 15.66
CA ALA A 43 -2.24 -1.45 16.50
C ALA A 43 -2.67 -2.35 17.68
N GLN A 44 -3.92 -2.22 18.12
CA GLN A 44 -4.49 -2.91 19.28
C GLN A 44 -5.57 -3.93 18.89
N ALA A 45 -6.01 -3.95 17.64
CA ALA A 45 -7.14 -4.75 17.18
C ALA A 45 -6.82 -6.25 17.00
N GLY A 46 -5.55 -6.66 17.07
CA GLY A 46 -5.15 -8.07 17.01
C GLY A 46 -5.36 -8.75 15.65
N TYR A 47 -5.39 -7.97 14.57
CA TYR A 47 -5.56 -8.50 13.21
C TYR A 47 -4.37 -9.35 12.73
N SER A 48 -4.65 -10.30 11.85
CA SER A 48 -3.63 -11.07 11.13
C SER A 48 -2.80 -10.18 10.19
N ASN A 49 -1.62 -10.64 9.78
CA ASN A 49 -0.81 -9.96 8.76
C ASN A 49 -1.56 -9.80 7.43
N ALA A 50 -2.31 -10.81 6.99
CA ALA A 50 -3.10 -10.70 5.77
C ALA A 50 -4.18 -9.58 5.88
N THR A 51 -4.86 -9.49 7.01
CA THR A 51 -5.85 -8.43 7.27
C THR A 51 -5.19 -7.06 7.36
N ASN A 52 -4.09 -6.93 8.08
CA ASN A 52 -3.34 -5.68 8.18
C ASN A 52 -2.83 -5.22 6.80
N TYR A 53 -2.38 -6.14 5.95
CA TYR A 53 -1.97 -5.83 4.58
C TYR A 53 -3.15 -5.30 3.76
N GLN A 54 -4.31 -5.97 3.87
CA GLN A 54 -5.53 -5.55 3.19
C GLN A 54 -5.98 -4.15 3.61
N LEU A 55 -5.91 -3.83 4.92
CA LEU A 55 -6.35 -2.55 5.47
C LEU A 55 -5.37 -1.40 5.24
N GLN A 56 -4.07 -1.67 5.16
CA GLN A 56 -3.03 -0.63 5.14
C GLN A 56 -2.31 -0.48 3.81
N CYS A 57 -2.25 -1.54 2.98
CA CYS A 57 -1.34 -1.60 1.83
C CYS A 57 -2.04 -1.95 0.51
N ALA A 58 -3.00 -2.89 0.54
CA ALA A 58 -3.62 -3.44 -0.66
C ALA A 58 -4.42 -2.40 -1.47
N GLY A 59 -4.85 -1.30 -0.84
CA GLY A 59 -5.51 -0.20 -1.55
C GLY A 59 -4.66 0.40 -2.68
N CYS A 60 -3.33 0.39 -2.53
CA CYS A 60 -2.40 0.84 -3.57
C CYS A 60 -1.74 -0.34 -4.30
N HIS A 61 -1.23 -1.32 -3.55
CA HIS A 61 -0.41 -2.40 -4.11
C HIS A 61 -1.20 -3.59 -4.65
N LEU A 62 -2.52 -3.59 -4.49
CA LEU A 62 -3.41 -4.72 -4.75
C LEU A 62 -3.15 -5.91 -3.82
N SER A 63 -4.12 -6.82 -3.71
CA SER A 63 -4.08 -7.93 -2.75
C SER A 63 -2.93 -8.92 -3.01
N ASP A 64 -2.47 -9.04 -4.26
CA ASP A 64 -1.36 -9.90 -4.67
C ASP A 64 -0.01 -9.16 -4.76
N GLY A 65 0.02 -7.84 -4.56
CA GLY A 65 1.22 -7.03 -4.70
C GLY A 65 1.59 -6.70 -6.15
N ALA A 66 0.67 -6.85 -7.11
CA ALA A 66 0.90 -6.52 -8.52
C ALA A 66 1.18 -5.02 -8.75
N GLY A 67 0.71 -4.14 -7.86
CA GLY A 67 0.84 -2.70 -8.01
C GLY A 67 0.00 -2.13 -9.16
N SER A 68 0.31 -0.90 -9.56
CA SER A 68 -0.41 -0.18 -10.60
C SER A 68 0.48 0.88 -11.24
N LYS A 69 1.02 0.60 -12.44
CA LYS A 69 1.84 1.55 -13.22
C LYS A 69 1.10 2.86 -13.48
N SER A 70 -0.21 2.79 -13.78
CA SER A 70 -1.04 3.98 -14.03
C SER A 70 -1.18 4.90 -12.82
N ASN A 71 -0.99 4.38 -11.60
CA ASN A 71 -1.06 5.13 -10.35
C ASN A 71 0.31 5.32 -9.70
N ASP A 72 1.41 5.08 -10.44
CA ASP A 72 2.79 5.18 -9.94
C ASP A 72 3.07 4.27 -8.72
N VAL A 73 2.41 3.11 -8.66
CA VAL A 73 2.59 2.11 -7.60
C VAL A 73 3.39 0.92 -8.14
N PRO A 74 4.62 0.67 -7.68
CA PRO A 74 5.44 -0.42 -8.18
C PRO A 74 4.91 -1.79 -7.74
N ARG A 75 5.20 -2.79 -8.56
CA ARG A 75 4.98 -4.20 -8.26
C ARG A 75 5.93 -4.67 -7.16
N MET A 76 5.38 -5.31 -6.14
CA MET A 76 6.14 -6.02 -5.11
C MET A 76 6.30 -7.50 -5.44
N LEU A 77 5.26 -8.11 -6.04
CA LEU A 77 5.21 -9.53 -6.37
C LEU A 77 6.42 -9.96 -7.20
N GLY A 78 7.21 -10.90 -6.68
CA GLY A 78 8.42 -11.44 -7.30
C GLY A 78 9.59 -10.46 -7.38
N PHE A 79 9.50 -9.25 -6.82
CA PHE A 79 10.51 -8.21 -6.97
C PHE A 79 11.03 -7.63 -5.64
N VAL A 80 10.18 -7.47 -4.63
CA VAL A 80 10.47 -6.69 -3.42
C VAL A 80 11.68 -7.19 -2.62
N GLY A 81 12.00 -8.49 -2.68
CA GLY A 81 13.16 -9.08 -2.03
C GLY A 81 14.50 -8.58 -2.58
N ASN A 82 14.55 -8.03 -3.80
CA ASN A 82 15.79 -7.50 -4.38
C ASN A 82 16.33 -6.28 -3.61
N PHE A 83 15.48 -5.54 -2.89
CA PHE A 83 15.92 -4.46 -2.00
C PHE A 83 16.84 -4.96 -0.89
N LEU A 84 16.73 -6.22 -0.47
CA LEU A 84 17.61 -6.79 0.55
C LEU A 84 19.02 -7.13 0.05
N LYS A 85 19.27 -7.05 -1.26
CA LYS A 85 20.57 -7.41 -1.88
C LYS A 85 21.51 -6.22 -2.04
N VAL A 86 21.04 -5.02 -1.73
CA VAL A 86 21.80 -3.77 -1.91
C VAL A 86 21.83 -2.96 -0.62
N ASP A 87 22.95 -2.29 -0.38
CA ASP A 87 23.12 -1.44 0.79
C ASP A 87 22.04 -0.36 0.86
N GLY A 88 21.46 -0.19 2.05
CA GLY A 88 20.36 0.76 2.30
C GLY A 88 18.97 0.26 1.90
N GLY A 89 18.84 -0.85 1.16
CA GLY A 89 17.53 -1.31 0.69
C GLY A 89 16.67 -1.93 1.79
N ARG A 90 17.30 -2.50 2.84
CA ARG A 90 16.59 -2.94 4.05
C ARG A 90 15.92 -1.77 4.77
N GLN A 91 16.65 -0.68 4.98
CA GLN A 91 16.14 0.55 5.60
C GLN A 91 15.09 1.22 4.72
N PHE A 92 15.26 1.17 3.40
CA PHE A 92 14.29 1.70 2.45
C PHE A 92 12.91 1.06 2.62
N LEU A 93 12.84 -0.26 2.77
CA LEU A 93 11.56 -0.96 2.95
C LEU A 93 10.80 -0.47 4.18
N VAL A 94 11.48 -0.20 5.30
CA VAL A 94 10.83 0.31 6.52
C VAL A 94 10.38 1.78 6.39
N ARG A 95 11.11 2.58 5.58
CA ARG A 95 10.92 4.03 5.47
C ARG A 95 9.96 4.46 4.35
N VAL A 96 9.50 3.54 3.49
CA VAL A 96 8.48 3.84 2.48
C VAL A 96 7.23 4.38 3.19
N PRO A 97 6.56 5.44 2.69
CA PRO A 97 5.47 6.09 3.41
C PRO A 97 4.36 5.15 3.90
N GLY A 98 3.97 4.15 3.10
CA GLY A 98 2.98 3.16 3.51
C GLY A 98 3.40 2.27 4.69
N MET A 99 4.71 2.12 4.93
CA MET A 99 5.26 1.41 6.07
C MET A 99 5.44 2.36 7.26
N SER A 100 6.19 3.45 7.04
CA SER A 100 6.57 4.37 8.11
C SER A 100 5.38 5.08 8.75
N MET A 101 4.35 5.39 7.96
CA MET A 101 3.15 6.09 8.42
C MET A 101 1.95 5.16 8.69
N SER A 102 2.13 3.83 8.62
CA SER A 102 1.03 2.88 8.87
C SER A 102 0.47 3.01 10.29
N ALA A 103 -0.77 2.57 10.51
CA ALA A 103 -1.37 2.50 11.84
C ALA A 103 -0.89 1.27 12.66
N LEU A 104 0.09 0.52 12.15
CA LEU A 104 0.66 -0.67 12.80
C LEU A 104 1.68 -0.26 13.87
N SER A 105 1.80 -1.06 14.92
CA SER A 105 2.93 -0.98 15.85
C SER A 105 4.23 -1.45 15.18
N ASP A 106 5.39 -1.15 15.76
CA ASP A 106 6.67 -1.57 15.18
C ASP A 106 6.83 -3.10 15.13
N ALA A 107 6.30 -3.81 16.14
CA ALA A 107 6.25 -5.26 16.14
C ALA A 107 5.37 -5.81 15.00
N GLN A 108 4.16 -5.26 14.83
CA GLN A 108 3.27 -5.66 13.72
C GLN A 108 3.85 -5.31 12.36
N LEU A 109 4.58 -4.19 12.23
CA LEU A 109 5.23 -3.81 10.99
C LEU A 109 6.43 -4.71 10.66
N ALA A 110 7.20 -5.12 11.68
CA ALA A 110 8.23 -6.14 11.52
C ALA A 110 7.62 -7.48 11.07
N ASP A 111 6.55 -7.94 11.72
CA ASP A 111 5.83 -9.16 11.35
C ASP A 111 5.24 -9.07 9.93
N MET A 112 4.71 -7.90 9.55
CA MET A 112 4.21 -7.63 8.21
C MET A 112 5.32 -7.75 7.15
N LEU A 113 6.45 -7.08 7.36
CA LEU A 113 7.60 -7.15 6.46
C LEU A 113 8.07 -8.61 6.33
N ASN A 114 8.23 -9.30 7.45
CA ASN A 114 8.65 -10.69 7.48
C ASN A 114 7.67 -11.61 6.73
N TRP A 115 6.37 -11.38 6.88
CA TRP A 115 5.32 -12.12 6.20
C TRP A 115 5.30 -11.87 4.69
N LEU A 116 5.41 -10.61 4.25
CA LEU A 116 5.46 -10.23 2.84
C LEU A 116 6.71 -10.79 2.13
N LEU A 117 7.84 -10.81 2.83
CA LEU A 117 9.15 -11.17 2.29
C LEU A 117 9.42 -12.68 2.29
N ARG A 118 8.46 -13.52 2.67
CA ARG A 118 8.65 -14.97 2.57
C ARG A 118 8.89 -15.40 1.11
N GLU A 119 9.60 -16.51 0.93
CA GLU A 119 9.81 -17.11 -0.39
C GLU A 119 8.49 -17.56 -1.04
N ASP A 120 7.50 -17.99 -0.23
CA ASP A 120 6.14 -18.30 -0.67
C ASP A 120 5.19 -17.08 -0.60
N GLY A 121 5.71 -15.89 -0.30
CA GLY A 121 5.00 -14.61 -0.24
C GLY A 121 5.24 -13.73 -1.47
N MET A 122 5.24 -12.40 -1.26
CA MET A 122 5.42 -11.43 -2.35
C MET A 122 6.86 -11.30 -2.80
N ALA A 123 7.86 -11.59 -1.96
CA ALA A 123 9.25 -11.62 -2.42
C ALA A 123 9.46 -12.71 -3.47
N GLY A 124 8.84 -13.88 -3.31
CA GLY A 124 9.03 -14.99 -4.24
C GLY A 124 10.52 -15.32 -4.41
N LYS A 125 10.91 -15.55 -5.66
CA LYS A 125 12.32 -15.82 -6.05
C LYS A 125 13.26 -14.63 -5.90
N SER A 126 12.77 -13.43 -5.61
CA SER A 126 13.65 -12.28 -5.36
C SER A 126 14.31 -12.33 -3.98
N MET A 127 13.89 -13.25 -3.11
CA MET A 127 14.40 -13.34 -1.74
C MET A 127 15.87 -13.79 -1.69
N PRO A 128 16.75 -13.12 -0.92
CA PRO A 128 18.10 -13.61 -0.69
C PRO A 128 18.12 -14.83 0.24
N ALA A 129 19.11 -15.72 0.04
CA ALA A 129 19.24 -16.95 0.82
C ALA A 129 19.63 -16.71 2.29
N ASP A 130 20.35 -15.63 2.58
CA ASP A 130 20.83 -15.25 3.90
C ASP A 130 19.91 -14.25 4.62
N TYR A 131 18.60 -14.37 4.36
CA TYR A 131 17.61 -13.48 4.96
C TYR A 131 17.65 -13.49 6.49
N LYS A 132 17.72 -12.29 7.07
CA LYS A 132 17.52 -12.04 8.49
C LYS A 132 16.16 -11.35 8.71
N PRO A 133 15.24 -11.96 9.48
CA PRO A 133 13.98 -11.32 9.82
C PRO A 133 14.17 -9.94 10.45
N TYR A 134 13.26 -9.01 10.17
CA TYR A 134 13.16 -7.73 10.87
C TYR A 134 12.72 -7.96 12.31
N THR A 135 13.26 -7.13 13.20
CA THR A 135 12.86 -7.07 14.61
C THR A 135 12.08 -5.80 14.89
N ALA A 136 11.29 -5.79 15.96
CA ALA A 136 10.55 -4.60 16.37
C ALA A 136 11.50 -3.44 16.70
N GLU A 137 12.64 -3.74 17.35
CA GLU A 137 13.65 -2.77 17.74
C GLU A 137 14.32 -2.13 16.52
N GLU A 138 14.65 -2.95 15.52
CA GLU A 138 15.18 -2.47 14.25
C GLU A 138 14.19 -1.56 13.53
N VAL A 139 12.92 -1.97 13.45
CA VAL A 139 11.87 -1.16 12.84
C VAL A 139 11.72 0.16 13.58
N ALA A 140 11.62 0.14 14.92
CA ALA A 140 11.49 1.35 15.73
C ALA A 140 12.65 2.33 15.50
N GLY A 141 13.89 1.82 15.36
CA GLY A 141 15.06 2.64 15.07
C GLY A 141 15.03 3.30 13.69
N ILE A 142 14.53 2.59 12.66
CA ILE A 142 14.55 3.06 11.27
C ILE A 142 13.32 3.88 10.90
N ARG A 143 12.14 3.50 11.41
CA ARG A 143 10.83 3.97 10.93
C ARG A 143 10.64 5.48 11.05
N HIS A 144 11.25 6.08 12.06
CA HIS A 144 11.16 7.52 12.32
C HIS A 144 12.20 8.34 11.54
N GLU A 145 13.11 7.70 10.81
CA GLU A 145 14.05 8.38 9.92
C GLU A 145 13.34 8.86 8.65
N THR A 146 13.08 10.17 8.58
CA THR A 146 12.35 10.77 7.46
C THR A 146 13.03 10.49 6.11
N MET A 147 12.27 10.02 5.12
CA MET A 147 12.72 9.91 3.73
C MET A 147 12.20 11.10 2.92
N LEU A 148 13.05 12.09 2.71
CA LEU A 148 12.67 13.34 2.04
C LEU A 148 12.55 13.20 0.52
N ASN A 149 13.28 12.26 -0.09
CA ASN A 149 13.27 12.04 -1.53
C ASN A 149 13.09 10.55 -1.84
N LEU A 150 11.84 10.09 -1.80
CA LEU A 150 11.48 8.71 -2.12
C LEU A 150 11.88 8.31 -3.56
N PRO A 151 11.55 9.06 -4.63
CA PRO A 151 11.90 8.68 -5.99
C PRO A 151 13.42 8.60 -6.20
N GLY A 152 14.17 9.55 -5.66
CA GLY A 152 15.63 9.58 -5.77
C GLY A 152 16.30 8.44 -4.99
N THR A 153 15.86 8.18 -3.75
CA THR A 153 16.37 7.07 -2.95
C THR A 153 16.12 5.73 -3.66
N ARG A 154 14.90 5.54 -4.18
CA ARG A 154 14.54 4.35 -4.95
C ARG A 154 15.42 4.21 -6.20
N ALA A 155 15.60 5.28 -6.97
CA ALA A 155 16.41 5.26 -8.19
C ALA A 155 17.86 4.85 -7.90
N GLN A 156 18.45 5.30 -6.78
CA GLN A 156 19.80 4.91 -6.36
C GLN A 156 19.89 3.42 -6.05
N LEU A 157 18.90 2.85 -5.34
CA LEU A 157 18.83 1.42 -5.03
C LEU A 157 18.65 0.58 -6.29
N ILE A 158 17.78 1.01 -7.21
CA ILE A 158 17.58 0.37 -8.51
C ILE A 158 18.87 0.41 -9.34
N ALA A 159 19.60 1.52 -9.34
CA ALA A 159 20.90 1.60 -10.00
C ALA A 159 21.93 0.66 -9.36
N ALA A 160 21.92 0.48 -8.03
CA ALA A 160 22.77 -0.49 -7.34
C ALA A 160 22.43 -1.93 -7.74
N MET A 161 21.14 -2.26 -7.81
CA MET A 161 20.67 -3.57 -8.28
C MET A 161 21.16 -3.86 -9.70
N ARG A 162 21.03 -2.89 -10.62
CA ARG A 162 21.52 -3.02 -12.00
C ARG A 162 23.03 -3.26 -12.07
N ARG A 163 23.83 -2.59 -11.23
CA ARG A 163 25.29 -2.82 -11.15
C ARG A 163 25.64 -4.25 -10.70
N GLN A 164 24.77 -4.90 -9.93
CA GLN A 164 24.92 -6.30 -9.52
C GLN A 164 24.31 -7.28 -10.55
N GLY A 165 23.82 -6.81 -11.70
CA GLY A 165 23.19 -7.65 -12.72
C GLY A 165 21.77 -8.11 -12.37
N ILE A 166 21.11 -7.50 -11.38
CA ILE A 166 19.73 -7.81 -11.03
C ILE A 166 18.79 -7.16 -12.05
N ALA A 167 17.93 -7.98 -12.67
CA ALA A 167 16.88 -7.51 -13.57
C ALA A 167 15.82 -6.72 -12.80
N ILE A 168 15.38 -5.59 -13.37
CA ILE A 168 14.37 -4.71 -12.75
C ILE A 168 13.03 -4.97 -13.41
N ASP A 169 12.23 -5.82 -12.75
CA ASP A 169 10.87 -6.16 -13.16
C ASP A 169 9.90 -5.67 -12.06
N ASP A 170 9.87 -4.37 -11.84
CA ASP A 170 9.08 -3.72 -10.80
C ASP A 170 7.75 -3.14 -11.33
N GLY A 171 7.41 -3.45 -12.58
CA GLY A 171 6.22 -2.92 -13.25
C GLY A 171 6.28 -1.43 -13.60
N MET A 172 7.42 -0.76 -13.41
CA MET A 172 7.57 0.68 -13.67
C MET A 172 8.39 1.01 -14.92
N GLY A 173 9.15 0.05 -15.46
CA GLY A 173 9.81 0.19 -16.75
C GLY A 173 8.82 0.26 -17.93
N ASP A 174 9.30 0.71 -19.09
CA ASP A 174 8.57 0.60 -20.36
C ASP A 174 8.67 -0.80 -20.96
#